data_AF-A0A1H8MJC3-F1
#
_entry.id   AF-A0A1H8MJC3-F1
#
_cell.length_a   1.000
_cell.length_b   1.000
_cell.length_c   1.000
_cell.angle_alpha   90.00
_cell.angle_beta   90.00
_cell.angle_gamma   90.00
#
_symmetry.space_group_name_H-M   'P 1'
#
loop_
_entity.id
_entity.type
_entity.pdbx_description
1 polymer ?
#
loop_
_entity_poly.entity_id
_entity_poly.type
_entity_poly.pdbx_seq_one_letter_code
_entity_poly.pdbx_strand_id
1 'polypeptide(L)'
;MRPDANLRYLYTGGKKKGRDRPKVLDGKVNCKQIDKRRFKEFFRDKHTVCYIAKVYCVILKKMVRIVYIQDIKTLRHELLMCTDTGLSPQKILDYYRLRFQIEFLFRDAKQYAG
;
A
#
# COMPACT_ATOMS: atom_id res chain seq x y z
N MET A 1 0.60 10.10 -2.21
CA MET A 1 0.23 9.71 -0.82
C MET A 1 1.41 10.00 0.10
N ARG A 2 1.21 10.34 1.39
CA ARG A 2 2.33 10.62 2.31
C ARG A 2 3.28 9.40 2.40
N PRO A 3 4.61 9.57 2.27
CA PRO A 3 5.58 8.47 2.37
C PRO A 3 5.70 7.90 3.79
N ASP A 4 5.20 8.62 4.81
CA ASP A 4 5.41 8.30 6.23
C ASP A 4 4.26 7.51 6.87
N ALA A 5 3.63 6.58 6.14
CA ALA A 5 2.58 5.75 6.70
C ALA A 5 3.15 4.84 7.82
N ASN A 6 2.56 4.91 9.03
CA ASN A 6 2.98 4.05 10.14
C ASN A 6 2.35 2.66 10.02
N LEU A 7 3.06 1.78 9.32
CA LEU A 7 2.60 0.46 8.92
C LEU A 7 3.47 -0.62 9.56
N ARG A 8 2.88 -1.76 9.90
CA ARG A 8 3.57 -2.91 10.49
C ARG A 8 3.26 -4.18 9.72
N TYR A 9 4.25 -5.04 9.54
CA TYR A 9 4.03 -6.34 8.91
C TYR A 9 3.17 -7.23 9.83
N LEU A 10 2.49 -8.19 9.23
CA LEU A 10 1.88 -9.28 9.97
C LEU A 10 2.98 -10.28 10.37
N TYR A 11 2.88 -10.83 11.57
CA TYR A 11 3.79 -11.87 12.02
C TYR A 11 3.40 -13.21 11.38
N THR A 12 4.30 -13.78 10.58
CA THR A 12 4.11 -15.07 9.89
C THR A 12 4.99 -16.19 10.47
N GLY A 13 5.71 -15.93 11.57
CA GLY A 13 6.56 -16.93 12.22
C GLY A 13 5.76 -17.97 13.01
N GLY A 14 6.40 -19.09 13.33
CA GLY A 14 5.81 -20.11 14.20
C GLY A 14 5.44 -19.56 15.58
N LYS A 15 4.35 -20.06 16.16
CA LYS A 15 3.96 -19.70 17.54
C LYS A 15 5.13 -20.05 18.47
N LYS A 16 5.57 -19.07 19.27
CA LYS A 16 6.53 -19.34 20.35
C LYS A 16 5.90 -20.37 21.30
N LYS A 17 6.66 -21.40 21.69
CA LYS A 17 6.29 -22.29 22.80
C LYS A 17 6.34 -21.46 24.08
N GLY A 18 5.19 -21.21 24.70
CA GLY A 18 5.07 -20.43 25.94
C GLY A 18 3.62 -20.00 26.22
N ARG A 19 3.37 -19.52 27.45
CA ARG A 19 2.05 -19.06 27.93
C ARG A 19 1.71 -17.63 27.48
N ASP A 20 2.66 -16.94 26.86
CA ASP A 20 2.51 -15.55 26.43
C ASP A 20 1.56 -15.37 25.26
N ARG A 21 1.01 -14.16 25.15
CA ARG A 21 0.16 -13.77 24.02
C ARG A 21 0.95 -13.95 22.70
N PRO A 22 0.40 -14.69 21.71
CA PRO A 22 1.03 -14.85 20.42
C PRO A 22 1.31 -13.49 19.77
N LYS A 23 2.52 -13.32 19.22
CA LYS A 23 2.90 -12.11 18.48
C LYS A 23 2.09 -12.04 17.19
N VAL A 24 1.35 -10.94 16.97
CA VAL A 24 0.49 -10.76 15.79
C VAL A 24 1.12 -9.83 14.74
N LEU A 25 1.93 -8.87 15.18
CA LEU A 25 2.57 -7.87 14.32
C LEU A 25 4.09 -7.98 14.37
N ASP A 26 4.74 -7.65 13.26
CA ASP A 26 6.17 -7.78 13.08
C ASP A 26 6.78 -6.54 12.45
N GLY A 27 7.83 -6.01 13.08
CA GLY A 27 8.57 -4.84 12.61
C GLY A 27 7.72 -3.61 12.25
N LYS A 28 8.38 -2.62 11.66
CA LYS A 28 7.76 -1.51 10.93
C LYS A 28 8.02 -1.72 9.44
N VAL A 29 7.07 -1.40 8.58
CA VAL A 29 7.25 -1.42 7.13
C VAL A 29 8.12 -0.22 6.76
N ASN A 30 9.25 -0.49 6.10
CA ASN A 30 10.03 0.56 5.49
C ASN A 30 9.36 0.96 4.17
N CYS A 31 8.73 2.14 4.16
CA CYS A 31 7.99 2.63 2.99
C CYS A 31 8.90 3.09 1.85
N LYS A 32 10.17 3.44 2.14
CA LYS A 32 11.15 3.81 1.11
C LYS A 32 11.73 2.60 0.38
N GLN A 33 11.83 1.49 1.09
CA GLN A 33 12.35 0.24 0.57
C GLN A 33 11.59 -0.92 1.20
N ILE A 34 10.60 -1.43 0.46
CA ILE A 34 9.77 -2.53 0.94
C ILE A 34 10.56 -3.85 0.96
N ASP A 35 10.28 -4.68 1.97
CA ASP A 35 10.72 -6.07 1.99
C ASP A 35 9.97 -6.89 0.93
N LYS A 36 10.63 -7.13 -0.21
CA LYS A 36 10.11 -7.91 -1.34
C LYS A 36 9.78 -9.37 -1.00
N ARG A 37 10.24 -9.89 0.15
CA ARG A 37 9.90 -11.26 0.60
C ARG A 37 8.46 -11.33 1.14
N ARG A 38 7.95 -10.22 1.67
CA ARG A 38 6.61 -10.11 2.27
C ARG A 38 5.57 -9.50 1.34
N PHE A 39 6.04 -8.81 0.30
CA PHE A 39 5.24 -8.17 -0.72
C PHE A 39 5.20 -9.03 -1.98
N LYS A 40 4.00 -9.40 -2.43
CA LYS A 40 3.82 -10.20 -3.65
C LYS A 40 3.82 -9.28 -4.86
N GLU A 41 4.67 -9.55 -5.84
CA GLU A 41 4.58 -8.90 -7.15
C GLU A 41 3.31 -9.37 -7.88
N PHE A 42 2.56 -8.43 -8.46
CA PHE A 42 1.35 -8.79 -9.23
C PHE A 42 1.33 -8.16 -10.62
N PHE A 43 2.19 -7.18 -10.89
CA PHE A 43 2.29 -6.52 -12.18
C PHE A 43 3.70 -5.99 -12.37
N ARG A 44 4.23 -6.14 -13.58
CA ARG A 44 5.51 -5.59 -14.01
C ARG A 44 5.42 -5.21 -15.47
N ASP A 45 5.92 -4.03 -15.79
CA ASP A 45 6.08 -3.49 -17.13
C ASP A 45 7.54 -3.03 -17.33
N LYS A 46 7.89 -2.54 -18.53
CA LYS A 46 9.22 -2.02 -18.89
C LYS A 46 9.70 -0.88 -17.98
N HIS A 47 8.78 -0.11 -17.42
CA HIS A 47 9.09 1.08 -16.62
C HIS A 47 8.70 0.97 -15.16
N THR A 48 7.73 0.12 -14.81
CA THR A 48 7.12 0.10 -13.47
C THR A 48 6.93 -1.33 -12.97
N VAL A 49 7.12 -1.53 -11.68
CA VAL A 49 6.80 -2.78 -10.98
C VAL A 49 5.86 -2.49 -9.81
N CYS A 50 4.85 -3.35 -9.64
CA CYS A 50 3.83 -3.20 -8.62
C CYS A 50 3.79 -4.42 -7.71
N TYR A 51 3.78 -4.14 -6.41
CA TYR A 51 3.70 -5.13 -5.34
C TYR A 51 2.46 -4.93 -4.48
N ILE A 52 1.98 -6.00 -3.87
CA ILE A 52 0.85 -5.99 -2.95
C ILE A 52 1.16 -6.72 -1.65
N ALA A 53 0.72 -6.16 -0.53
CA ALA A 53 0.78 -6.81 0.79
C ALA A 53 -0.43 -6.48 1.65
N LYS A 54 -0.72 -7.35 2.62
CA LYS A 54 -1.60 -7.05 3.75
C LYS A 54 -0.73 -6.65 4.93
N VAL A 55 -1.00 -5.47 5.51
CA VAL A 55 -0.25 -4.93 6.65
C VAL A 55 -1.21 -4.33 7.66
N TYR A 56 -0.72 -4.04 8.85
CA TYR A 56 -1.49 -3.35 9.88
C TYR A 56 -1.16 -1.85 9.88
N CYS A 57 -2.17 -1.00 9.75
CA CYS A 57 -2.02 0.43 9.90
C CYS A 57 -2.23 0.81 11.37
N VAL A 58 -1.18 1.38 11.99
CA VAL A 58 -1.21 1.74 13.43
C VAL A 58 -2.20 2.88 13.69
N ILE A 59 -2.26 3.85 12.78
CA ILE A 59 -3.12 5.03 12.93
C ILE A 59 -4.60 4.64 12.85
N LEU A 60 -4.96 3.80 11.88
CA LEU A 60 -6.34 3.32 11.69
C LEU A 60 -6.72 2.16 12.60
N LYS A 61 -5.75 1.57 13.33
CA LYS A 61 -5.88 0.35 14.13
C LYS A 61 -6.51 -0.83 13.37
N LYS A 62 -6.29 -0.91 12.06
CA LYS A 62 -6.95 -1.88 11.15
C LYS A 62 -5.95 -2.51 10.18
N MET A 63 -6.29 -3.70 9.71
CA MET A 63 -5.60 -4.32 8.58
C MET A 63 -5.97 -3.58 7.30
N VAL A 64 -4.97 -3.28 6.51
CA VAL A 64 -5.09 -2.59 5.23
C VAL A 64 -4.32 -3.37 4.18
N ARG A 65 -4.75 -3.22 2.93
CA ARG A 65 -4.04 -3.68 1.76
C ARG A 65 -3.22 -2.53 1.21
N ILE A 66 -1.99 -2.83 0.82
CA ILE A 66 -1.09 -1.83 0.26
C ILE A 66 -0.65 -2.26 -1.11
N VAL A 67 -0.70 -1.31 -2.04
CA VAL A 67 -0.10 -1.42 -3.35
C VAL A 67 1.12 -0.50 -3.37
N TYR A 68 2.29 -1.08 -3.63
CA TYR A 68 3.54 -0.35 -3.78
C TYR A 68 3.93 -0.34 -5.25
N ILE A 69 4.00 0.85 -5.83
CA ILE A 69 4.31 1.08 -7.24
C ILE A 69 5.71 1.67 -7.28
N GLN A 70 6.60 1.10 -8.06
CA GLN A 70 7.97 1.59 -8.19
C GLN A 70 8.38 1.70 -9.64
N ASP A 71 8.92 2.85 -10.02
CA ASP A 71 9.58 3.05 -11.30
C ASP A 71 10.96 2.41 -11.29
N ILE A 72 11.26 1.64 -12.34
CA ILE A 72 12.47 0.82 -12.45
C ILE A 72 13.71 1.69 -12.69
N LYS A 73 13.57 2.81 -13.41
CA LYS A 73 14.70 3.67 -13.80
C LYS A 73 15.04 4.70 -12.72
N THR A 74 14.01 5.36 -12.19
CA THR A 74 14.16 6.48 -11.25
C THR A 74 14.11 6.03 -9.80
N LEU A 75 13.71 4.78 -9.54
CA LEU A 75 13.46 4.23 -8.20
C LEU A 75 12.43 5.01 -7.38
N ARG A 76 11.71 5.95 -8.01
CA ARG A 76 10.58 6.66 -7.41
C ARG A 76 9.51 5.64 -7.09
N HIS A 77 8.87 5.84 -5.94
CA HIS A 77 7.85 4.93 -5.47
C HIS A 77 6.62 5.69 -4.99
N GLU A 78 5.48 5.04 -5.18
CA GLU A 78 4.20 5.47 -4.65
C GLU A 78 3.57 4.34 -3.86
N LEU A 79 2.91 4.74 -2.77
CA LEU A 79 2.20 3.85 -1.89
C LEU A 79 0.71 4.16 -1.99
N LEU A 80 -0.10 3.16 -2.28
CA LEU A 80 -1.55 3.25 -2.22
C LEU A 80 -2.04 2.34 -1.10
N MET A 81 -3.03 2.81 -0.33
CA MET A 81 -3.59 2.07 0.80
C MET A 81 -5.09 1.88 0.59
N CYS A 82 -5.54 0.64 0.74
CA CYS A 82 -6.94 0.28 0.72
C CYS A 82 -7.33 -0.33 2.06
N THR A 83 -8.43 0.10 2.66
CA THR A 83 -8.96 -0.50 3.89
C THR A 83 -9.66 -1.83 3.64
N ASP A 84 -10.12 -2.06 2.42
CA ASP A 84 -10.70 -3.34 2.02
C ASP A 84 -9.59 -4.34 1.68
N THR A 85 -9.48 -5.38 2.52
CA THR A 85 -8.46 -6.44 2.37
C THR A 85 -8.89 -7.57 1.43
N GLY A 86 -10.12 -7.55 0.90
CA GLY A 86 -10.64 -8.46 -0.10
C GLY A 86 -10.39 -7.99 -1.53
N LEU A 87 -10.27 -6.68 -1.74
CA LEU A 87 -10.19 -6.06 -3.06
C LEU A 87 -8.97 -6.48 -3.89
N SER A 88 -9.15 -6.74 -5.18
CA SER A 88 -8.05 -7.11 -6.07
C SER A 88 -7.09 -5.93 -6.30
N PRO A 89 -5.78 -6.18 -6.49
CA PRO A 89 -4.80 -5.10 -6.73
C PRO A 89 -5.15 -4.21 -7.92
N GLN A 90 -5.68 -4.80 -8.99
CA GLN A 90 -6.12 -4.08 -10.20
C GLN A 90 -7.24 -3.09 -9.88
N LYS A 91 -8.28 -3.52 -9.17
CA LYS A 91 -9.37 -2.62 -8.77
C LYS A 91 -8.89 -1.49 -7.87
N ILE A 92 -7.91 -1.74 -7.00
CA ILE A 92 -7.31 -0.67 -6.17
C ILE A 92 -6.66 0.39 -7.08
N LEU A 93 -5.88 -0.03 -8.07
CA LEU A 93 -5.28 0.89 -9.05
C LEU A 93 -6.34 1.67 -9.83
N ASP A 94 -7.38 1.00 -10.31
CA ASP A 94 -8.47 1.61 -11.07
C ASP A 94 -9.23 2.66 -10.24
N TYR A 95 -9.57 2.34 -8.99
CA TYR A 95 -10.21 3.29 -8.08
C TYR A 95 -9.34 4.50 -7.78
N TYR A 96 -8.04 4.29 -7.58
CA TYR A 96 -7.12 5.41 -7.39
C TYR A 96 -7.00 6.26 -8.66
N ARG A 97 -7.00 5.66 -9.86
CA ARG A 97 -7.00 6.38 -11.14
C ARG A 97 -8.28 7.21 -11.33
N LEU A 98 -9.45 6.63 -11.06
CA LEU A 98 -10.73 7.32 -11.12
C LEU A 98 -10.78 8.53 -10.16
N ARG A 99 -10.23 8.37 -8.95
CA ARG A 99 -10.12 9.45 -7.98
C ARG A 99 -9.34 10.65 -8.54
N PHE A 100 -8.23 10.40 -9.23
CA PHE A 100 -7.45 11.48 -9.86
C PHE A 100 -8.21 12.18 -10.98
N GLN A 101 -8.98 11.44 -11.80
CA GLN A 101 -9.81 12.04 -12.86
C GLN A 101 -10.90 12.94 -12.28
N ILE A 102 -11.56 12.50 -11.21
CA ILE A 102 -12.59 13.28 -10.52
C ILE A 102 -11.98 14.56 -9.91
N GLU A 103 -10.84 14.45 -9.22
CA GLU A 103 -10.15 15.62 -8.66
C GLU A 103 -9.69 16.61 -9.75
N PHE A 104 -9.26 16.12 -10.90
CA PHE A 104 -8.89 16.95 -12.05
C PHE A 104 -10.11 17.70 -12.58
N LEU A 105 -11.23 17.01 -12.80
CA LEU A 105 -12.47 17.61 -13.28
C LEU A 105 -12.98 18.72 -12.35
N PHE A 106 -12.96 18.50 -11.03
CA PHE A 106 -13.37 19.53 -10.08
C PHE A 106 -12.44 20.73 -10.04
N ARG A 107 -11.12 20.52 -10.21
CA ARG A 107 -10.15 21.62 -10.26
C ARG A 107 -10.36 22.47 -11.51
N ASP A 108 -10.55 21.80 -12.64
CA ASP A 108 -10.82 22.43 -13.93
C ASP A 108 -12.12 23.26 -13.87
N ALA A 109 -13.21 22.65 -13.40
CA ALA A 109 -14.50 23.34 -13.25
C ALA A 109 -14.42 24.58 -12.34
N LYS A 110 -13.67 24.52 -11.24
CA LYS A 110 -13.46 25.69 -10.36
C LYS A 110 -12.64 26.79 -11.03
N GLN A 111 -11.66 26.44 -11.86
CA GLN A 111 -10.86 27.43 -12.59
C GLN A 111 -11.67 28.13 -13.70
N TYR A 112 -12.64 27.44 -14.30
CA TYR A 112 -13.57 28.06 -15.26
C TYR A 112 -14.66 28.91 -14.60
N ALA A 113 -15.02 28.64 -13.35
CA ALA A 113 -16.14 29.30 -12.68
C ALA A 113 -15.80 30.59 -11.93
N GLY A 114 -14.51 30.95 -11.78
CA GLY A 114 -14.06 32.21 -11.15
C GLY A 114 -14.25 32.24 -9.64
#